data_AF-A0A838EB39-F1
#
_entry.id   AF-A0A838EB39-F1
#
_cell.length_a   1.000
_cell.length_b   1.000
_cell.length_c   1.000
_cell.angle_alpha   90.00
_cell.angle_beta   90.00
_cell.angle_gamma   90.00
#
_symmetry.space_group_name_H-M   'P 1'
#
loop_
_entity.id
_entity.type
_entity.pdbx_description
1 polymer ?
#
loop_
_entity_poly.entity_id
_entity_poly.type
_entity_poly.pdbx_seq_one_letter_code
_entity_poly.pdbx_strand_id
1 'polypeptide(L)'
;MNSTRAGPGKAVRCGRALQPRRSGPWRRRVRRALVRVVAALLLLVVAYLGTTYAQVVIAARDGAGDVGPATQAIIVLGAAQYDGRPSPVLEARLEHAVTLYDLGVAPVVVVTGGQQPGDRSREATVSAAYLLRRGVPEEALRREVDGANTWEQLAASARFLATESIDEVVLVSDPLHTK
;
A
#
# COMPACT_ATOMS: atom_id res chain seq x y z
N MET A 1 -61.04 42.41 -94.39
CA MET A 1 -59.96 41.42 -94.53
C MET A 1 -59.03 41.60 -93.34
N ASN A 2 -58.96 40.67 -92.37
CA ASN A 2 -58.23 39.38 -92.40
C ASN A 2 -56.71 39.63 -92.44
N SER A 3 -55.81 39.03 -91.65
CA SER A 3 -55.90 38.02 -90.59
C SER A 3 -54.56 38.01 -89.81
N THR A 4 -54.65 37.63 -88.53
CA THR A 4 -53.73 36.79 -87.75
C THR A 4 -52.28 36.53 -88.21
N ARG A 5 -51.35 36.56 -87.24
CA ARG A 5 -50.63 35.35 -86.79
C ARG A 5 -49.89 35.53 -85.46
N ALA A 6 -49.92 34.46 -84.69
CA ALA A 6 -49.33 34.28 -83.36
C ALA A 6 -48.06 33.41 -83.41
N GLY A 7 -47.25 33.49 -82.34
CA GLY A 7 -46.25 32.49 -81.91
C GLY A 7 -44.78 32.90 -82.13
N PRO A 8 -43.79 32.26 -81.47
CA PRO A 8 -43.79 31.16 -80.49
C PRO A 8 -43.32 31.64 -79.09
N GLY A 9 -43.29 30.94 -77.95
CA GLY A 9 -43.20 29.52 -77.65
C GLY A 9 -41.99 29.29 -76.71
N LYS A 10 -42.30 28.92 -75.45
CA LYS A 10 -41.50 28.10 -74.51
C LYS A 10 -40.12 28.60 -74.04
N ALA A 11 -39.93 28.67 -72.72
CA ALA A 11 -39.01 27.77 -72.02
C ALA A 11 -39.17 27.92 -70.50
N VAL A 12 -39.90 26.98 -69.90
CA VAL A 12 -39.75 26.61 -68.50
C VAL A 12 -38.31 26.13 -68.31
N ARG A 13 -37.43 26.93 -67.71
CA ARG A 13 -36.13 26.44 -67.24
C ARG A 13 -36.30 25.82 -65.87
N CYS A 14 -36.64 24.53 -65.91
CA CYS A 14 -36.32 23.59 -64.85
C CYS A 14 -34.80 23.50 -64.75
N GLY A 15 -34.26 23.85 -63.59
CA GLY A 15 -32.82 23.87 -63.34
C GLY A 15 -32.53 24.13 -61.87
N ARG A 16 -33.29 23.49 -60.98
CA ARG A 16 -33.00 23.52 -59.55
C ARG A 16 -31.80 22.59 -59.33
N ALA A 17 -30.61 23.17 -59.41
CA ALA A 17 -29.39 22.50 -58.99
C ALA A 17 -29.57 22.06 -57.54
N LEU A 18 -29.70 20.75 -57.33
CA LEU A 18 -29.59 20.14 -56.01
C LEU A 18 -28.14 20.35 -55.55
N GLN A 19 -27.89 21.47 -54.87
CA GLN A 19 -26.61 21.70 -54.24
C GLN A 19 -26.40 20.62 -53.16
N PRO A 20 -25.22 19.97 -53.11
CA PRO A 20 -24.95 19.00 -52.07
C PRO A 20 -24.98 19.71 -50.72
N ARG A 21 -25.85 19.25 -49.81
CA ARG A 21 -25.90 19.72 -48.42
C ARG A 21 -24.52 19.49 -47.82
N ARG A 22 -23.71 20.55 -47.75
CA ARG A 22 -22.44 20.57 -47.03
C ARG A 22 -22.75 20.26 -45.57
N SER A 23 -22.50 19.01 -45.17
CA SER A 23 -22.56 18.59 -43.78
C SER A 23 -21.56 19.43 -42.99
N GLY A 24 -22.09 20.32 -42.16
CA GLY A 24 -21.33 21.42 -41.58
C GLY A 24 -20.18 20.97 -40.66
N PRO A 25 -19.26 21.91 -40.32
CA PRO A 25 -18.20 21.70 -39.33
C PRO A 25 -18.72 21.34 -37.92
N TRP A 26 -20.05 21.32 -37.73
CA TRP A 26 -20.79 20.88 -36.56
C TRP A 26 -20.30 19.54 -36.01
N ARG A 27 -20.12 18.50 -36.85
CA ARG A 27 -19.61 17.19 -36.38
C ARG A 27 -18.21 17.28 -35.80
N ARG A 28 -17.34 18.15 -36.33
CA ARG A 28 -15.97 18.37 -35.82
C ARG A 28 -15.97 19.16 -34.52
N ARG A 29 -16.90 20.13 -34.36
CA ARG A 29 -17.08 20.88 -33.10
C ARG A 29 -17.64 20.00 -31.99
N VAL A 30 -18.66 19.17 -32.28
CA VAL A 30 -19.24 18.22 -31.32
C VAL A 30 -18.23 17.14 -30.93
N ARG A 31 -17.46 16.60 -31.88
CA ARG A 31 -16.39 15.64 -31.57
C ARG A 31 -15.31 16.25 -30.68
N ARG A 32 -14.89 17.49 -30.95
CA ARG A 32 -13.93 18.21 -30.09
C ARG A 32 -14.50 18.49 -28.70
N ALA A 33 -15.79 18.82 -28.59
CA ALA A 33 -16.45 18.99 -27.31
C ALA A 33 -16.51 17.66 -26.52
N LEU A 34 -16.91 16.56 -27.16
CA LEU A 34 -16.91 15.21 -26.56
C LEU A 34 -15.52 14.80 -26.08
N VAL A 35 -14.49 14.97 -26.90
CA VAL A 35 -13.11 14.63 -26.51
C VAL A 35 -12.66 15.45 -25.29
N ARG A 36 -13.02 16.75 -25.22
CA ARG A 36 -12.71 17.59 -24.05
C ARG A 36 -13.46 17.13 -22.80
N VAL A 37 -14.73 16.73 -22.92
CA VAL A 37 -15.53 16.21 -21.80
C VAL A 37 -14.94 14.90 -21.29
N VAL A 38 -14.61 13.97 -22.19
CA VAL A 38 -13.99 12.69 -21.82
C VAL A 38 -12.61 12.89 -21.20
N ALA A 39 -11.79 13.79 -21.76
CA ALA A 39 -10.50 14.13 -21.18
C ALA A 39 -10.63 14.77 -19.79
N ALA A 40 -11.62 15.65 -19.58
CA ALA A 40 -11.89 16.25 -18.29
C ALA A 40 -12.36 15.23 -17.25
N LEU A 41 -13.21 14.27 -17.64
CA LEU A 41 -13.63 13.16 -16.79
C LEU A 41 -12.46 12.25 -16.42
N LEU A 42 -11.62 11.88 -17.39
CA LEU A 42 -10.40 11.10 -17.14
C LEU A 42 -9.46 11.83 -16.18
N LEU A 43 -9.28 13.14 -16.36
CA LEU A 43 -8.42 13.95 -15.50
C LEU A 43 -8.99 14.05 -14.08
N LEU A 44 -10.32 14.14 -13.93
CA LEU A 44 -10.99 14.05 -12.62
C LEU A 44 -10.78 12.69 -11.95
N VAL A 45 -10.88 11.58 -12.71
CA VAL A 45 -10.61 10.24 -12.17
C VAL A 45 -9.16 10.09 -11.75
N VAL A 46 -8.21 10.54 -12.57
CA VAL A 46 -6.78 10.52 -12.24
C VAL A 46 -6.48 11.41 -11.03
N ALA A 47 -7.08 12.59 -10.96
CA ALA A 47 -6.95 13.48 -9.81
C ALA A 47 -7.54 12.85 -8.55
N TYR A 48 -8.72 12.23 -8.63
CA TYR A 48 -9.35 11.52 -7.52
C TYR A 48 -8.47 10.36 -7.02
N LEU A 49 -8.03 9.47 -7.91
CA LEU A 49 -7.12 8.38 -7.59
C LEU A 49 -5.80 8.90 -7.02
N GLY A 50 -5.26 9.98 -7.60
CA GLY A 50 -4.05 10.64 -7.14
C GLY A 50 -4.21 11.25 -5.74
N THR A 51 -5.36 11.86 -5.45
CA THR A 51 -5.67 12.40 -4.11
C THR A 51 -5.87 11.31 -3.08
N THR A 52 -6.54 10.19 -3.43
CA THR A 52 -6.69 9.05 -2.52
C THR A 52 -5.34 8.36 -2.27
N TYR A 53 -4.53 8.17 -3.31
CA TYR A 53 -3.18 7.64 -3.17
C TYR A 53 -2.29 8.57 -2.34
N ALA A 54 -2.33 9.86 -2.61
CA ALA A 54 -1.63 10.86 -1.81
C ALA A 54 -2.13 10.87 -0.38
N GLN A 55 -3.43 10.78 -0.12
CA GLN A 55 -3.98 10.68 1.23
C GLN A 55 -3.55 9.42 1.96
N VAL A 56 -3.40 8.28 1.29
CA VAL A 56 -2.88 7.04 1.90
C VAL A 56 -1.39 7.17 2.21
N VAL A 57 -0.59 7.70 1.28
CA VAL A 57 0.86 7.90 1.48
C VAL A 57 1.13 8.97 2.52
N ILE A 58 0.32 10.04 2.52
CA ILE A 58 0.39 11.13 3.49
C ILE A 58 -0.16 10.64 4.83
N ALA A 59 -1.26 9.91 4.94
CA ALA A 59 -1.69 9.34 6.24
C ALA A 59 -0.67 8.34 6.80
N ALA A 60 0.00 7.57 5.92
CA ALA A 60 1.12 6.71 6.32
C ALA A 60 2.37 7.50 6.74
N ARG A 61 2.49 8.80 6.40
CA ARG A 61 3.63 9.67 6.74
C ARG A 61 3.32 10.68 7.85
N ASP A 62 2.13 11.27 7.85
CA ASP A 62 1.61 12.27 8.78
C ASP A 62 1.05 11.63 10.06
N GLY A 63 0.73 10.32 10.03
CA GLY A 63 0.63 9.53 11.26
C GLY A 63 1.94 9.44 12.06
N ALA A 64 3.06 9.91 11.50
CA ALA A 64 4.36 10.04 12.14
C ALA A 64 4.80 11.51 12.35
N GLY A 65 3.87 12.47 12.23
CA GLY A 65 4.18 13.90 12.10
C GLY A 65 4.26 14.73 13.38
N ASP A 66 3.61 14.35 14.48
CA ASP A 66 3.66 15.12 15.75
C ASP A 66 3.67 14.24 17.03
N VAL A 67 3.64 12.93 16.85
CA VAL A 67 3.86 11.89 17.85
C VAL A 67 4.62 10.79 17.10
N GLY A 68 5.58 10.12 17.74
CA GLY A 68 6.38 9.07 17.10
C GLY A 68 5.52 7.97 16.47
N PRO A 69 6.14 7.00 15.76
CA PRO A 69 5.38 5.89 15.15
C PRO A 69 4.41 5.34 16.18
N ALA A 70 3.11 5.27 15.81
CA ALA A 70 2.05 4.87 16.72
C ALA A 70 2.47 3.61 17.48
N THR A 71 3.06 2.64 16.77
CA THR A 71 3.77 1.52 17.36
C THR A 71 5.26 1.81 17.56
N GLN A 72 5.72 1.77 18.81
CA GLN A 72 7.12 2.04 19.17
C GLN A 72 8.01 0.79 19.09
N ALA A 73 7.45 -0.42 19.23
CA ALA A 73 8.21 -1.66 19.11
C ALA A 73 7.43 -2.84 18.51
N ILE A 74 8.13 -3.69 17.78
CA ILE A 74 7.68 -5.03 17.36
C ILE A 74 8.26 -6.05 18.34
N ILE A 75 7.41 -6.77 19.08
CA ILE A 75 7.85 -7.82 20.01
C ILE A 75 7.62 -9.19 19.39
N VAL A 76 8.70 -9.95 19.22
CA VAL A 76 8.65 -11.33 18.72
C VAL A 76 8.70 -12.28 19.89
N LEU A 77 7.60 -13.01 20.13
CA LEU A 77 7.56 -14.05 21.15
C LEU A 77 8.32 -15.28 20.70
N GLY A 78 9.08 -15.86 21.64
CA GLY A 78 9.73 -17.14 21.46
C GLY A 78 8.75 -18.30 21.17
N ALA A 79 9.23 -19.30 20.45
CA ALA A 79 8.60 -20.59 20.21
C ALA A 79 9.58 -21.73 20.52
N ALA A 80 10.64 -21.85 19.72
CA ALA A 80 11.70 -22.85 19.85
C ALA A 80 12.87 -22.56 18.90
N GLN A 81 14.06 -23.00 19.28
CA GLN A 81 15.25 -23.07 18.41
C GLN A 81 15.86 -24.49 18.47
N TYR A 82 16.58 -24.88 17.42
CA TYR A 82 17.30 -26.15 17.32
C TYR A 82 18.78 -25.88 17.07
N ASP A 83 19.62 -26.14 18.08
CA ASP A 83 21.09 -26.03 18.01
C ASP A 83 21.61 -24.72 17.38
N GLY A 84 21.01 -23.59 17.75
CA GLY A 84 21.41 -22.27 17.25
C GLY A 84 20.72 -21.84 15.94
N ARG A 85 19.72 -22.60 15.47
CA ARG A 85 18.86 -22.23 14.33
C ARG A 85 17.42 -22.04 14.77
N PRO A 86 16.70 -21.03 14.25
CA PRO A 86 15.30 -20.88 14.59
C PRO A 86 14.52 -22.09 14.08
N SER A 87 13.52 -22.54 14.86
CA SER A 87 12.53 -23.51 14.36
C SER A 87 11.74 -22.90 13.20
N PRO A 88 11.07 -23.70 12.34
CA PRO A 88 10.25 -23.15 11.26
C PRO A 88 9.19 -22.15 11.72
N VAL A 89 8.63 -22.34 12.92
CA VAL A 89 7.67 -21.41 13.53
C VAL A 89 8.35 -20.11 13.94
N LEU A 90 9.50 -20.20 14.60
CA LEU A 90 10.27 -19.01 15.00
C LEU A 90 10.77 -18.24 13.76
N GLU A 91 11.24 -18.94 12.74
CA GLU A 91 11.64 -18.33 11.48
C GLU A 91 10.48 -17.58 10.82
N ALA A 92 9.29 -18.17 10.72
CA ALA A 92 8.13 -17.49 10.17
C ALA A 92 7.76 -16.21 10.96
N ARG A 93 7.89 -16.22 12.29
CA ARG A 93 7.68 -15.03 13.13
C ARG A 93 8.74 -13.96 12.86
N LEU A 94 10.00 -14.36 12.73
CA LEU A 94 11.10 -13.44 12.44
C LEU A 94 10.96 -12.83 11.05
N GLU A 95 10.54 -13.60 10.05
CA GLU A 95 10.22 -13.10 8.71
C GLU A 95 9.10 -12.07 8.72
N HIS A 96 8.06 -12.32 9.51
CA HIS A 96 7.00 -11.36 9.69
C HIS A 96 7.50 -10.07 10.35
N ALA A 97 8.36 -10.20 11.38
CA ALA A 97 8.98 -9.05 12.04
C ALA A 97 9.86 -8.22 11.09
N VAL A 98 10.64 -8.86 10.22
CA VAL A 98 11.42 -8.17 9.17
C VAL A 98 10.49 -7.40 8.25
N THR A 99 9.39 -8.02 7.81
CA THR A 99 8.42 -7.36 6.94
C THR A 99 7.81 -6.12 7.61
N LEU A 100 7.43 -6.22 8.89
CA LEU A 100 6.89 -5.08 9.64
C LEU A 100 7.92 -3.97 9.84
N TYR A 101 9.18 -4.33 10.10
CA TYR A 101 10.28 -3.38 10.23
C TYR A 101 10.55 -2.64 8.90
N ASP A 102 10.62 -3.37 7.79
CA ASP A 102 10.84 -2.81 6.45
C ASP A 102 9.68 -1.89 6.00
N LEU A 103 8.45 -2.19 6.46
CA LEU A 103 7.28 -1.34 6.26
C LEU A 103 7.27 -0.09 7.16
N GLY A 104 8.23 0.04 8.09
CA GLY A 104 8.33 1.15 9.01
C GLY A 104 7.27 1.14 10.13
N VAL A 105 6.69 -0.02 10.43
CA VAL A 105 5.63 -0.16 11.45
C VAL A 105 6.14 0.23 12.83
N ALA A 106 7.37 -0.15 13.16
CA ALA A 106 8.03 0.29 14.39
C ALA A 106 9.54 0.43 14.18
N PRO A 107 10.20 1.35 14.91
CA PRO A 107 11.64 1.60 14.80
C PRO A 107 12.50 0.58 15.54
N VAL A 108 11.91 -0.20 16.47
CA VAL A 108 12.61 -1.16 17.33
C VAL A 108 11.98 -2.54 17.21
N VAL A 109 12.82 -3.57 17.17
CA VAL A 109 12.40 -4.98 17.24
C VAL A 109 12.97 -5.61 18.50
N VAL A 110 12.09 -6.11 19.36
CA VAL A 110 12.39 -6.81 20.59
C VAL A 110 12.21 -8.30 20.35
N VAL A 111 13.25 -9.10 20.58
CA VAL A 111 13.17 -10.56 20.51
C VAL A 111 13.20 -11.15 21.91
N THR A 112 12.26 -12.04 22.21
CA THR A 112 12.19 -12.75 23.49
C THR A 112 12.58 -14.22 23.33
N GLY A 113 13.01 -14.84 24.43
CA GLY A 113 13.18 -16.29 24.50
C GLY A 113 14.42 -16.73 25.27
N GLY A 114 14.22 -17.70 26.16
CA GLY A 114 15.25 -18.25 27.04
C GLY A 114 16.11 -19.35 26.42
N GLN A 115 16.66 -20.20 27.28
CA GLN A 115 17.36 -21.44 26.91
C GLN A 115 16.54 -22.64 27.39
N GLN A 116 16.40 -23.67 26.56
CA GLN A 116 15.89 -24.96 26.99
C GLN A 116 17.03 -25.83 27.56
N PRO A 117 16.76 -26.75 28.49
CA PRO A 117 17.75 -27.71 28.96
C PRO A 117 18.36 -28.50 27.79
N GLY A 118 19.68 -28.36 27.58
CA GLY A 118 20.41 -28.97 26.46
C GLY A 118 20.82 -27.99 25.36
N ASP A 119 20.31 -26.76 25.39
CA ASP A 119 20.62 -25.75 24.38
C ASP A 119 22.00 -25.12 24.57
N ARG A 120 22.78 -25.02 23.48
CA ARG A 120 24.05 -24.30 23.46
C ARG A 120 23.88 -22.79 23.32
N SER A 121 22.73 -22.34 22.80
CA SER A 121 22.44 -20.95 22.43
C SER A 121 21.08 -20.53 22.94
N ARG A 122 20.92 -19.25 23.29
CA ARG A 122 19.61 -18.70 23.71
C ARG A 122 18.75 -18.41 22.50
N GLU A 123 17.45 -18.62 22.60
CA GLU A 123 16.51 -18.35 21.52
C GLU A 123 16.56 -16.88 21.08
N ALA A 124 16.55 -15.93 22.02
CA ALA A 124 16.69 -14.50 21.70
C ALA A 124 17.99 -14.16 20.94
N THR A 125 19.08 -14.89 21.20
CA THR A 125 20.36 -14.70 20.49
C THR A 125 20.28 -15.22 19.06
N VAL A 126 19.65 -16.38 18.86
CA VAL A 126 19.40 -16.96 17.54
C VAL A 126 18.51 -16.03 16.71
N SER A 127 17.44 -15.51 17.32
CA SER A 127 16.53 -14.54 16.72
C SER A 127 17.23 -13.25 16.31
N ALA A 128 18.03 -12.65 17.19
CA ALA A 128 18.78 -11.43 16.86
C ALA A 128 19.77 -11.67 15.71
N ALA A 129 20.50 -12.79 15.72
CA ALA A 129 21.42 -13.14 14.65
C ALA A 129 20.71 -13.34 13.31
N TYR A 130 19.48 -13.86 13.33
CA TYR A 130 18.64 -13.98 12.15
C TYR A 130 18.26 -12.59 11.61
N LEU A 131 17.73 -11.71 12.45
CA LEU A 131 17.30 -10.36 12.04
C LEU A 131 18.46 -9.51 11.51
N LEU A 132 19.64 -9.59 12.13
CA LEU A 132 20.86 -8.94 11.64
C LEU A 132 21.21 -9.38 10.22
N ARG A 133 21.13 -10.69 9.92
CA ARG A 133 21.38 -11.21 8.56
C ARG A 133 20.33 -10.76 7.55
N ARG A 134 19.13 -10.39 8.01
CA ARG A 134 18.03 -9.90 7.19
C ARG A 134 18.03 -8.39 6.99
N GLY A 135 18.99 -7.67 7.58
CA GLY A 135 19.20 -6.24 7.37
C GLY A 135 18.65 -5.34 8.48
N VAL A 136 18.09 -5.90 9.55
CA VAL A 136 17.72 -5.10 10.74
C VAL A 136 19.01 -4.70 11.47
N PRO A 137 19.28 -3.41 11.68
CA PRO A 137 20.53 -2.95 12.28
C PRO A 137 20.56 -3.24 13.79
N GLU A 138 21.76 -3.38 14.37
CA GLU A 138 21.92 -3.77 15.78
C GLU A 138 21.31 -2.75 16.74
N GLU A 139 21.38 -1.46 16.42
CA GLU A 139 20.80 -0.36 17.18
C GLU A 139 19.26 -0.43 17.26
N ALA A 140 18.61 -1.08 16.30
CA ALA A 140 17.16 -1.30 16.29
C ALA A 140 16.75 -2.59 17.03
N LEU A 141 17.71 -3.42 17.45
CA LEU A 141 17.44 -4.70 18.11
C LEU A 141 17.55 -4.60 19.62
N ARG A 142 16.59 -5.22 20.32
CA ARG A 142 16.62 -5.41 21.77
C ARG A 142 16.40 -6.90 22.05
N ARG A 143 17.23 -7.45 22.93
CA ARG A 143 17.21 -8.87 23.28
C ARG A 143 16.70 -8.98 24.71
N GLU A 144 15.50 -9.48 24.88
CA GLU A 144 14.94 -9.74 26.20
C GLU A 144 15.07 -11.24 26.49
N VAL A 145 15.76 -11.59 27.57
CA VAL A 145 16.20 -12.96 27.84
C VAL A 145 15.50 -13.53 29.08
N ASP A 146 14.70 -12.73 29.78
CA ASP A 146 14.13 -13.16 31.04
C ASP A 146 12.83 -13.96 30.86
N GLY A 147 12.91 -15.28 31.06
CA GLY A 147 11.75 -16.13 31.29
C GLY A 147 11.86 -17.54 30.68
N ALA A 148 11.75 -18.57 31.52
CA ALA A 148 11.72 -19.96 31.09
C ALA A 148 10.30 -20.41 30.67
N ASN A 149 9.27 -19.63 31.01
CA ASN A 149 7.87 -19.89 30.68
C ASN A 149 7.20 -18.66 30.05
N THR A 150 6.04 -18.88 29.41
CA THR A 150 5.30 -17.84 28.67
C THR A 150 4.91 -16.65 29.55
N TRP A 151 4.58 -16.89 30.81
CA TRP A 151 4.19 -15.83 31.76
C TRP A 151 5.37 -14.91 32.10
N GLU A 152 6.54 -15.49 32.38
CA GLU A 152 7.76 -14.73 32.65
C GLU A 152 8.19 -13.92 31.43
N GLN A 153 8.10 -14.48 30.22
CA GLN A 153 8.41 -13.76 28.99
C GLN A 153 7.49 -12.56 28.76
N LEU A 154 6.18 -12.71 29.02
CA LEU A 154 5.22 -11.60 28.94
C LEU A 154 5.49 -10.55 30.02
N ALA A 155 5.80 -10.98 31.24
CA ALA A 155 6.11 -10.07 32.34
C ALA A 155 7.43 -9.31 32.11
N ALA A 156 8.46 -9.97 31.57
CA ALA A 156 9.72 -9.35 31.19
C ALA A 156 9.51 -8.34 30.06
N SER A 157 8.74 -8.71 29.03
CA SER A 157 8.34 -7.80 27.95
C SER A 157 7.63 -6.57 28.52
N ALA A 158 6.64 -6.76 29.42
CA ALA A 158 5.92 -5.65 30.04
C ALA A 158 6.84 -4.71 30.86
N ARG A 159 7.83 -5.27 31.58
CA ARG A 159 8.82 -4.47 32.31
C ARG A 159 9.73 -3.67 31.38
N PHE A 160 10.16 -4.29 30.28
CA PHE A 160 10.95 -3.63 29.25
C PHE A 160 10.19 -2.44 28.65
N LEU A 161 8.92 -2.65 28.28
CA LEU A 161 8.06 -1.59 27.76
C LEU A 161 7.87 -0.44 28.74
N ALA A 162 7.63 -0.75 30.01
CA ALA A 162 7.50 0.26 31.05
C ALA A 162 8.79 1.07 31.27
N THR A 163 9.96 0.44 31.12
CA THR A 163 11.26 1.10 31.31
C THR A 163 11.59 2.04 30.15
N GLU A 164 11.25 1.64 28.93
CA GLU A 164 11.50 2.41 27.70
C GLU A 164 10.38 3.43 27.40
N SER A 165 9.39 3.57 28.29
CA SER A 165 8.20 4.42 28.07
C SER A 165 7.50 4.09 26.74
N ILE A 166 7.36 2.79 26.47
CA ILE A 166 6.69 2.26 25.29
C ILE A 166 5.24 1.93 25.66
N ASP A 167 4.31 2.65 25.05
CA ASP A 167 2.88 2.55 25.30
C ASP A 167 2.15 1.69 24.25
N GLU A 168 2.72 1.54 23.05
CA GLU A 168 2.09 0.82 21.95
C GLU A 168 3.09 -0.11 21.21
N VAL A 169 2.69 -1.38 21.07
CA VAL A 169 3.50 -2.44 20.48
C VAL A 169 2.71 -3.36 19.57
N VAL A 170 3.41 -3.93 18.60
CA VAL A 170 2.90 -5.04 17.79
C VAL A 170 3.50 -6.33 18.31
N LEU A 171 2.65 -7.24 18.79
CA LEU A 171 3.04 -8.54 19.30
C LEU A 171 2.96 -9.60 18.20
N VAL A 172 4.09 -10.23 17.89
CA VAL A 172 4.21 -11.34 16.94
C VAL A 172 4.25 -12.65 17.74
N SER A 173 3.08 -13.27 17.94
CA SER A 173 2.90 -14.47 18.76
C SER A 173 2.58 -15.74 17.98
N ASP A 174 2.08 -15.64 16.75
CA ASP A 174 1.89 -16.76 15.83
C ASP A 174 1.74 -16.21 14.40
N PRO A 175 2.29 -16.85 13.36
CA PRO A 175 1.87 -16.50 12.01
C PRO A 175 0.39 -16.88 11.89
N LEU A 176 -0.48 -15.88 11.76
CA LEU A 176 -1.88 -16.12 11.35
C LEU A 176 -1.87 -17.01 10.11
N HIS A 177 -2.18 -18.29 10.31
CA HIS A 177 -2.28 -19.30 9.27
C HIS A 177 -3.58 -19.08 8.49
N THR A 178 -3.64 -18.02 7.70
CA THR A 178 -4.71 -17.84 6.73
C THR A 178 -4.20 -18.40 5.40
N LYS A 179 -4.67 -19.61 5.07
CA LYS A 179 -4.57 -20.16 3.71
C LYS A 179 -5.50 -19.43 2.75
#